data_AF-A0A969ZM74-F1
#
_entry.id   AF-A0A969ZM74-F1
#
_cell.length_a   1.000
_cell.length_b   1.000
_cell.length_c   1.000
_cell.angle_alpha   90.00
_cell.angle_beta   90.00
_cell.angle_gamma   90.00
#
_symmetry.space_group_name_H-M   'P 1'
#
loop_
_entity.id
_entity.type
_entity.pdbx_description
1 polymer ?
#
loop_
_entity_poly.entity_id
_entity_poly.type
_entity_poly.pdbx_seq_one_letter_code
_entity_poly.pdbx_strand_id
1 'polypeptide(L)'
;MKKKIILVLAFTLALTLFTGCGANSVKGSTIVVGASVTPHAEILGVAKEILAEKGITLKVVEFTDYVQPNLNLEYGEIDANYFQHVLYLNQFNEDNGTHIVQAAAIHYEPFGIFAGKTKSLA
;
A
#
# COMPACT_ATOMS: atom_id res chain seq x y z
N MET A 1 49.24 1.81 -16.86
CA MET A 1 48.26 2.94 -16.91
C MET A 1 46.82 2.43 -17.01
N LYS A 2 46.48 1.55 -17.96
CA LYS A 2 45.13 0.97 -18.14
C LYS A 2 44.54 0.29 -16.87
N LYS A 3 45.35 -0.47 -16.11
CA LYS A 3 44.92 -1.11 -14.85
C LYS A 3 44.60 -0.11 -13.71
N LYS A 4 45.29 1.03 -13.67
CA LYS A 4 45.04 2.10 -12.67
C LYS A 4 43.77 2.89 -13.02
N ILE A 5 43.49 3.06 -14.32
CA ILE A 5 42.27 3.72 -14.82
C ILE A 5 41.03 2.87 -14.52
N ILE A 6 41.10 1.55 -14.72
CA ILE A 6 39.98 0.62 -14.39
C ILE A 6 39.69 0.61 -12.88
N LEU A 7 40.72 0.66 -12.05
CA LEU A 7 40.56 0.69 -10.59
C LEU A 7 39.91 2.00 -10.10
N VAL A 8 40.28 3.13 -10.70
CA VAL A 8 39.68 4.44 -10.39
C VAL A 8 38.22 4.50 -10.84
N LEU A 9 37.89 3.96 -12.02
CA LEU A 9 36.51 3.93 -12.54
C LEU A 9 35.57 3.02 -11.73
N ALA A 10 36.09 1.89 -11.23
CA ALA A 10 35.34 0.99 -10.36
C ALA A 10 35.10 1.62 -8.97
N PHE A 11 36.06 2.41 -8.47
CA PHE A 11 35.94 3.08 -7.17
C PHE A 11 34.97 4.27 -7.21
N THR A 12 34.93 5.03 -8.32
CA THR A 12 33.93 6.09 -8.51
C THR A 12 32.51 5.53 -8.71
N LEU A 13 32.35 4.41 -9.40
CA LEU A 13 31.05 3.74 -9.56
C LEU A 13 30.53 3.17 -8.23
N ALA A 14 31.42 2.66 -7.37
CA ALA A 14 31.09 2.17 -6.03
C ALA A 14 30.68 3.31 -5.07
N LEU A 15 31.26 4.51 -5.20
CA LEU A 15 30.89 5.66 -4.36
C LEU A 15 29.50 6.23 -4.71
N THR A 16 29.08 6.16 -5.98
CA THR A 16 27.74 6.62 -6.40
C THR A 16 26.61 5.66 -6.02
N LEU A 17 26.94 4.40 -5.68
CA LEU A 17 25.95 3.40 -5.28
C LEU A 17 25.50 3.54 -3.80
N PHE A 18 26.24 4.31 -2.98
CA PHE A 18 25.95 4.45 -1.54
C PHE A 18 25.32 5.79 -1.12
N THR A 19 25.15 6.75 -2.02
CA THR A 19 24.47 8.04 -1.71
C THR A 19 22.94 7.98 -1.70
N GLY A 20 22.33 6.79 -1.85
CA GLY A 20 20.87 6.61 -1.91
C GLY A 20 20.17 6.34 -0.57
N CYS A 21 20.88 5.98 0.50
CA CYS A 21 20.27 5.75 1.82
C CYS A 21 20.31 7.02 2.69
N GLY A 22 19.85 8.13 2.15
CA GLY A 22 19.40 9.24 2.98
C GLY A 22 18.03 8.88 3.53
N ALA A 23 17.95 8.49 4.81
CA ALA A 23 16.69 8.43 5.54
C ALA A 23 16.15 9.86 5.65
N ASN A 24 15.53 10.36 4.56
CA ASN A 24 14.77 11.58 4.59
C ASN A 24 13.64 11.34 5.59
N SER A 25 13.75 11.99 6.74
CA SER A 25 12.69 12.13 7.72
C SER A 25 11.38 12.43 6.99
N VAL A 26 10.40 11.54 7.17
CA VAL A 26 9.06 11.49 6.54
C VAL A 26 8.19 12.73 6.88
N LYS A 27 8.77 13.73 7.52
CA LYS A 27 8.08 14.96 7.92
C LYS A 27 7.78 15.80 6.68
N GLY A 28 6.50 16.03 6.41
CA GLY A 28 6.02 16.74 5.23
C GLY A 28 5.55 15.84 4.08
N SER A 29 5.57 14.52 4.23
CA SER A 29 5.04 13.61 3.20
C SER A 29 3.51 13.55 3.24
N THR A 30 2.89 13.45 2.06
CA THR A 30 1.49 13.05 1.91
C THR A 30 1.44 11.58 1.52
N ILE A 31 0.50 10.82 2.08
CA ILE A 31 0.19 9.45 1.70
C ILE A 31 -1.29 9.42 1.32
N VAL A 32 -1.60 8.91 0.13
CA VAL A 32 -2.96 8.73 -0.40
C VAL A 32 -3.32 7.26 -0.31
N VAL A 33 -4.36 6.93 0.46
CA VAL A 33 -4.80 5.55 0.68
C VAL A 33 -6.23 5.36 0.18
N GLY A 34 -6.42 4.43 -0.75
CA GLY A 34 -7.74 3.97 -1.17
C GLY A 34 -8.34 2.97 -0.17
N ALA A 35 -9.58 3.14 0.26
CA ALA A 35 -10.20 2.28 1.27
C ALA A 35 -11.69 2.05 1.04
N SER A 36 -12.21 0.92 1.52
CA SER A 36 -13.66 0.76 1.65
C SER A 36 -14.23 1.68 2.73
N VAL A 37 -15.47 2.11 2.56
CA VAL A 37 -16.11 3.10 3.46
C VAL A 37 -16.08 2.66 4.94
N THR A 38 -16.50 1.43 5.23
CA THR A 38 -16.48 0.88 6.59
C THR A 38 -15.97 -0.57 6.58
N PRO A 39 -15.18 -0.99 7.59
CA PRO A 39 -14.58 -0.19 8.67
C PRO A 39 -13.30 0.56 8.25
N HIS A 40 -12.82 0.37 7.02
CA HIS A 40 -11.46 0.73 6.61
C HIS A 40 -11.17 2.24 6.64
N ALA A 41 -12.02 3.06 6.02
CA ALA A 41 -11.84 4.51 6.02
C ALA A 41 -12.00 5.11 7.42
N GLU A 42 -12.87 4.54 8.26
CA GLU A 42 -13.05 4.95 9.66
C GLU A 42 -11.77 4.70 10.49
N ILE A 43 -11.14 3.53 10.33
CA ILE A 43 -9.85 3.21 10.97
C ILE A 43 -8.77 4.18 10.50
N LEU A 44 -8.72 4.48 9.20
CA LEU A 44 -7.80 5.46 8.64
C LEU A 44 -8.08 6.88 9.15
N GLY A 45 -9.32 7.21 9.49
CA GLY A 45 -9.72 8.45 10.14
C GLY A 45 -8.99 8.65 11.48
N VAL A 46 -8.93 7.61 12.31
CA VAL A 46 -8.15 7.63 13.56
C VAL A 46 -6.65 7.69 13.27
N ALA A 47 -6.16 6.91 12.30
CA ALA A 47 -4.75 6.91 11.91
C ALA A 47 -4.27 8.28 11.40
N LYS A 48 -5.15 9.05 10.73
CA LYS A 48 -4.87 10.39 10.22
C LYS A 48 -4.46 11.35 11.33
N GLU A 49 -5.12 11.29 12.49
CA GLU A 49 -4.79 12.14 13.65
C GLU A 49 -3.39 11.81 14.17
N ILE A 50 -3.08 10.52 14.34
CA ILE A 50 -1.78 10.03 14.82
C ILE A 50 -0.65 10.39 13.84
N LEU A 51 -0.92 10.31 12.53
CA LEU A 51 0.06 10.65 11.49
C LEU A 51 0.30 12.15 11.40
N ALA A 52 -0.73 12.98 11.60
CA ALA A 52 -0.60 14.43 11.62
C ALA A 52 0.34 14.92 12.72
N GLU A 53 0.30 14.31 13.92
CA GLU A 53 1.25 14.59 15.01
C GLU A 53 2.72 14.30 14.62
N LYS A 54 2.92 13.37 13.68
CA LYS A 54 4.23 13.02 13.13
C LYS A 54 4.61 13.85 11.90
N GLY A 55 3.76 14.80 11.49
CA GLY A 55 3.95 15.63 10.30
C GLY A 55 3.69 14.89 8.99
N ILE A 56 2.85 13.85 9.00
CA ILE A 56 2.47 13.07 7.82
C ILE A 56 1.01 13.38 7.49
N THR A 57 0.74 13.79 6.25
CA THR A 57 -0.64 14.02 5.78
C THR A 57 -1.21 12.73 5.22
N LEU A 58 -2.23 12.15 5.87
CA LEU A 58 -2.99 11.04 5.29
C LEU A 58 -4.23 11.58 4.55
N LYS A 59 -4.33 11.28 3.26
CA LYS A 59 -5.52 11.47 2.43
C LYS A 59 -6.18 10.12 2.20
N VAL A 60 -7.49 10.04 2.44
CA VAL A 60 -8.27 8.82 2.23
C VAL A 60 -9.16 9.02 1.01
N VAL A 61 -9.16 8.05 0.09
CA VAL A 61 -10.06 7.98 -1.06
C VAL A 61 -10.98 6.79 -0.84
N GLU A 62 -12.28 7.05 -0.73
CA GLU A 62 -13.26 5.99 -0.49
C GLU A 62 -13.68 5.32 -1.80
N PHE A 63 -13.75 3.99 -1.77
CA PHE A 63 -14.22 3.15 -2.86
C PHE A 63 -15.40 2.28 -2.39
N THR A 64 -16.34 2.05 -3.30
CA THR A 64 -17.54 1.22 -3.07
C THR A 64 -17.49 -0.12 -3.83
N ASP A 65 -16.39 -0.39 -4.53
CA ASP A 65 -16.12 -1.64 -5.24
C ASP A 65 -14.72 -2.20 -4.89
N TYR A 66 -14.44 -3.41 -5.35
CA TYR A 66 -13.21 -4.15 -5.02
C TYR A 66 -12.18 -4.18 -6.16
N VAL A 67 -12.45 -3.56 -7.30
CA VAL A 67 -11.56 -3.54 -8.47
C VAL A 67 -10.76 -2.25 -8.52
N GLN A 68 -11.43 -1.11 -8.39
CA GLN A 68 -10.82 0.22 -8.51
C GLN A 68 -9.68 0.47 -7.50
N PRO A 69 -9.75 0.04 -6.23
CA PRO A 69 -8.63 0.27 -5.32
C PRO A 69 -7.31 -0.38 -5.77
N ASN A 70 -7.37 -1.53 -6.46
CA ASN A 70 -6.17 -2.17 -6.99
C ASN A 70 -5.69 -1.50 -8.28
N LEU A 71 -6.58 -1.20 -9.22
CA LEU A 71 -6.20 -0.53 -10.46
C LEU A 71 -5.58 0.85 -10.21
N ASN A 72 -6.16 1.64 -9.31
CA ASN A 72 -5.60 2.94 -8.95
C ASN A 72 -4.23 2.82 -8.27
N LEU A 73 -3.97 1.75 -7.51
CA LEU A 73 -2.66 1.50 -6.92
C LEU A 73 -1.63 1.08 -7.98
N GLU A 74 -1.98 0.13 -8.85
CA GLU A 74 -1.09 -0.32 -9.93
C GLU A 74 -0.70 0.84 -10.86
N TYR A 75 -1.64 1.74 -11.18
CA TYR A 75 -1.40 2.89 -12.04
C TYR A 75 -0.78 4.10 -11.32
N GLY A 76 -0.56 4.00 -10.00
CA GLY A 76 0.11 5.06 -9.22
C GLY A 76 -0.76 6.27 -8.90
N GLU A 77 -2.09 6.16 -8.99
CA GLU A 77 -3.05 7.21 -8.61
C GLU A 77 -3.23 7.30 -7.08
N ILE A 78 -2.91 6.22 -6.35
CA ILE A 78 -2.85 6.16 -4.89
C ILE A 78 -1.57 5.44 -4.44
N ASP A 79 -1.08 5.75 -3.24
CA ASP A 79 0.17 5.20 -2.70
C ASP A 79 -0.01 3.82 -2.05
N ALA A 80 -1.22 3.54 -1.54
CA ALA A 80 -1.60 2.25 -0.97
C ALA A 80 -3.11 2.05 -1.03
N ASN A 81 -3.58 0.82 -0.79
CA ASN A 81 -4.98 0.55 -0.52
C ASN A 81 -5.19 -0.29 0.75
N TYR A 82 -6.37 -0.19 1.34
CA TYR A 82 -6.80 -0.89 2.54
C TYR A 82 -8.27 -1.33 2.40
N PHE A 83 -8.48 -2.52 1.85
CA PHE A 83 -9.82 -3.10 1.64
C PHE A 83 -9.85 -4.63 1.51
N GLN A 84 -8.72 -5.26 1.19
CA GLN A 84 -8.66 -6.66 0.74
C GLN A 84 -7.88 -7.56 1.70
N HIS A 85 -8.14 -8.87 1.60
CA HIS A 85 -7.32 -9.92 2.20
C HIS A 85 -6.33 -10.51 1.19
N VAL A 86 -5.29 -11.19 1.69
CA VAL A 86 -4.18 -11.72 0.86
C VAL A 86 -4.63 -12.65 -0.27
N LEU A 87 -5.65 -13.49 -0.03
CA LEU A 87 -6.13 -14.40 -1.07
C LEU A 87 -6.78 -13.66 -2.25
N TYR A 88 -7.46 -12.54 -1.99
CA TYR A 88 -8.05 -11.72 -3.04
C TYR A 88 -6.95 -11.00 -3.81
N LEU A 89 -5.95 -10.43 -3.12
CA LEU A 89 -4.79 -9.79 -3.74
C LEU A 89 -4.05 -10.75 -4.68
N ASN A 90 -3.76 -11.97 -4.23
CA ASN A 90 -3.05 -12.97 -5.04
C ASN A 90 -3.83 -13.30 -6.32
N GLN A 91 -5.14 -13.55 -6.20
CA GLN A 91 -5.99 -13.82 -7.35
C GLN A 91 -6.08 -12.62 -8.28
N PHE A 92 -6.20 -11.40 -7.74
CA PHE A 92 -6.28 -10.19 -8.53
C PHE A 92 -5.02 -9.96 -9.35
N ASN A 93 -3.83 -10.17 -8.76
CA ASN A 93 -2.56 -10.11 -9.48
C ASN A 93 -2.48 -11.18 -10.59
N GLU A 94 -2.91 -12.41 -10.31
CA GLU A 94 -2.93 -13.49 -11.30
C GLU A 94 -3.87 -13.16 -12.49
N ASP A 95 -5.09 -12.69 -12.19
CA ASP A 95 -6.12 -12.44 -13.19
C ASP A 95 -5.86 -11.17 -14.02
N ASN A 96 -5.23 -10.15 -13.42
CA ASN A 96 -5.10 -8.82 -14.02
C ASN A 96 -3.66 -8.44 -14.39
N GLY A 97 -2.67 -9.30 -14.07
CA GLY A 97 -1.26 -9.03 -14.34
C GLY A 97 -0.69 -7.86 -13.53
N THR A 98 -1.27 -7.55 -12.37
CA THR A 98 -0.81 -6.49 -11.46
C THR A 98 0.31 -6.99 -10.54
N HIS A 99 1.06 -6.07 -9.95
CA HIS A 99 2.28 -6.36 -9.17
C HIS A 99 2.18 -5.87 -7.72
N ILE A 100 0.96 -5.76 -7.21
CA ILE A 100 0.68 -5.20 -5.90
C ILE A 100 1.17 -6.17 -4.83
N VAL A 101 1.85 -5.64 -3.81
CA VAL A 101 2.40 -6.43 -2.70
C VAL A 101 1.68 -6.15 -1.39
N GLN A 102 1.58 -7.17 -0.54
CA GLN A 102 1.06 -6.99 0.82
C GLN A 102 2.11 -6.33 1.71
N ALA A 103 1.84 -5.10 2.17
CA ALA A 103 2.71 -4.41 3.13
C ALA A 103 2.50 -4.87 4.58
N ALA A 104 1.25 -5.18 4.97
CA ALA A 104 0.90 -5.62 6.31
C ALA A 104 -0.46 -6.35 6.34
N ALA A 105 -0.73 -7.09 7.40
CA ALA A 105 -2.07 -7.54 7.77
C ALA A 105 -2.57 -6.68 8.94
N ILE A 106 -3.75 -6.06 8.81
CA ILE A 106 -4.24 -5.05 9.76
C ILE A 106 -5.36 -5.60 10.65
N HIS A 107 -6.41 -6.14 10.04
CA HIS A 107 -7.57 -6.69 10.76
C HIS A 107 -8.15 -7.92 10.03
N TYR A 108 -9.16 -8.52 10.65
CA TYR A 108 -9.90 -9.66 10.13
C TYR A 108 -11.41 -9.42 10.29
N GLU A 109 -12.17 -9.74 9.25
CA GLU A 109 -13.63 -9.66 9.23
C GLU A 109 -14.22 -11.08 9.09
N PRO A 110 -14.84 -11.63 10.15
CA PRO A 110 -15.47 -12.93 10.08
C PRO A 110 -16.63 -12.93 9.06
N PHE A 111 -16.54 -13.80 8.05
CA PHE A 111 -17.58 -13.91 7.04
C PHE A 111 -18.84 -14.56 7.63
N GLY A 112 -20.00 -13.92 7.43
CA GLY A 112 -21.27 -14.35 8.01
C GLY A 112 -22.29 -14.75 6.95
N ILE A 113 -23.09 -15.78 7.25
CA ILE A 113 -24.30 -16.10 6.50
C ILE A 113 -25.47 -15.41 7.19
N PHE A 114 -26.17 -14.54 6.46
CA PHE A 114 -27.32 -13.78 6.99
C PHE A 114 -28.63 -14.33 6.44
N ALA A 115 -29.69 -14.25 7.24
CA ALA A 115 -31.02 -14.71 6.85
C ALA A 115 -31.56 -13.91 5.65
N GLY A 116 -31.99 -14.63 4.62
CA GLY A 116 -32.85 -14.09 3.56
C GLY A 116 -34.31 -14.38 3.87
N LYS A 117 -34.91 -15.31 3.12
CA LYS A 117 -36.30 -15.75 3.32
C LYS A 117 -36.48 -16.76 4.47
N THR A 118 -35.42 -17.47 4.85
CA THR A 118 -35.44 -18.46 5.93
C THR A 118 -34.63 -17.96 7.14
N LYS A 119 -35.10 -18.32 8.35
CA LYS A 119 -34.48 -17.96 9.62
C LYS A 119 -33.47 -19.00 10.11
N SER A 120 -33.39 -20.16 9.47
CA SER A 120 -32.48 -21.25 9.85
C SER A 120 -31.85 -21.89 8.62
N LEU A 121 -30.67 -22.49 8.82
CA LEU A 121 -29.92 -23.23 7.78
C LEU A 121 -30.52 -24.61 7.45
N ALA A 122 -31.56 -25.03 8.17
CA ALA A 122 -32.23 -26.33 8.07
C ALA A 122 -33.00 -26.50 6.76
#